data_AF-A0A7W2I7T3-F1
#
_entry.id   AF-A0A7W2I7T3-F1
#
_cell.length_a   1.000
_cell.length_b   1.000
_cell.length_c   1.000
_cell.angle_alpha   90.00
_cell.angle_beta   90.00
_cell.angle_gamma   90.00
#
_symmetry.space_group_name_H-M   'P 1'
#
loop_
_entity.id
_entity.type
_entity.pdbx_description
1 polymer ?
#
loop_
_entity_poly.entity_id
_entity_poly.type
_entity_poly.pdbx_seq_one_letter_code
_entity_poly.pdbx_strand_id
1 'polypeptide(L)'
;MNSFESWMLQQGLSESSVRKYGNAIGGPLTAWANANSVLVGSLTGIEDVSKFQSISSAIQKLPIFLERNSTGHGMYSRALAKFAEYLQRERDAPISDVTLPSDGQIQVSEKDRISLANMMVDSLPRGNKKQLHDLAEDGFRIFLDGDQCAAVYFANNAPIHLIEFALDTKKTTIGAAERQAFIVWLEHQKAEFGGHDARNHKKGRQLDWFRIGVKTYGDAIAFIKRISDERRNLSTTNRWAIPTAILVTPASHPARTIQAISAVVANVPTDTWASTARRMVKTAQQTSAFSNGQVVPQTIKNKNNAFESEDEFVSYVKSLIEKQEGLCAISGLPLQSDIDGQVNDEMRASLDRINSDGHYEVGNLQVVCRFINRWKGSDQNSQFKELIHILREHWANH
;
A
#
# COMPACT_ATOMS: atom_id res chain seq x y z
N MET A 1 -2.46 35.58 -23.13
CA MET A 1 -1.86 34.66 -22.15
C MET A 1 -2.95 33.74 -21.63
N ASN A 2 -2.92 32.46 -21.97
CA ASN A 2 -3.89 31.49 -21.44
C ASN A 2 -3.57 31.25 -19.96
N SER A 3 -4.46 31.65 -19.05
CA SER A 3 -4.25 31.44 -17.61
C SER A 3 -4.05 29.96 -17.27
N PHE A 4 -3.39 29.68 -16.15
CA PHE A 4 -3.22 28.31 -15.62
C PHE A 4 -4.54 27.54 -15.55
N GLU A 5 -5.63 28.21 -15.17
CA GLU A 5 -6.97 27.62 -15.11
C GLU A 5 -7.52 27.29 -16.49
N SER A 6 -7.37 28.20 -17.46
CA SER A 6 -7.81 27.99 -18.84
C SER A 6 -7.06 26.83 -19.51
N TRP A 7 -5.77 26.69 -19.20
CA TRP A 7 -4.95 25.57 -19.69
C TRP A 7 -5.41 24.23 -19.13
N MET A 8 -5.67 24.13 -17.82
CA MET A 8 -6.16 22.88 -17.23
C MET A 8 -7.52 22.45 -17.78
N LEU A 9 -8.43 23.40 -18.08
CA LEU A 9 -9.70 23.11 -18.75
C LEU A 9 -9.48 22.52 -20.16
N GLN A 10 -8.53 23.05 -20.92
CA GLN A 10 -8.17 22.53 -22.25
C GLN A 10 -7.56 21.12 -22.17
N GLN A 11 -6.89 20.78 -21.07
CA GLN A 11 -6.38 19.44 -20.79
C GLN A 11 -7.48 18.46 -20.31
N GLY A 12 -8.75 18.87 -20.30
CA GLY A 12 -9.90 18.02 -19.96
C GLY A 12 -10.15 17.85 -18.46
N LEU A 13 -9.56 18.69 -17.59
CA LEU A 13 -9.86 18.65 -16.16
C LEU A 13 -11.23 19.26 -15.86
N SER A 14 -11.92 18.72 -14.85
CA SER A 14 -13.20 19.27 -14.39
C SER A 14 -13.03 20.66 -13.79
N GLU A 15 -14.02 21.54 -13.94
CA GLU A 15 -14.03 22.89 -13.34
C GLU A 15 -13.78 22.85 -11.81
N SER A 16 -14.30 21.82 -11.14
CA SER A 16 -14.09 21.59 -9.71
C SER A 16 -12.64 21.30 -9.36
N SER A 17 -11.89 20.61 -10.23
CA SER A 17 -10.47 20.32 -10.05
C SER A 17 -9.61 21.54 -10.38
N VAL A 18 -9.96 22.25 -11.45
CA VAL A 18 -9.32 23.51 -11.88
C VAL A 18 -9.37 24.54 -10.76
N ARG A 19 -10.56 24.79 -10.19
CA ARG A 19 -10.74 25.71 -9.07
C ARG A 19 -9.95 25.30 -7.84
N LYS A 20 -9.90 24.00 -7.51
CA LYS A 20 -9.13 23.48 -6.37
C LYS A 20 -7.62 23.71 -6.57
N TYR A 21 -7.08 23.41 -7.75
CA TYR A 21 -5.66 23.55 -8.03
C TYR A 21 -5.22 25.00 -8.17
N GLY A 22 -6.03 25.84 -8.83
CA GLY A 22 -5.81 27.29 -8.88
C GLY A 22 -5.77 27.91 -7.49
N ASN A 23 -6.77 27.64 -6.65
CA ASN A 23 -6.82 28.12 -5.27
C ASN A 23 -5.67 27.59 -4.40
N ALA A 24 -5.22 26.35 -4.64
CA ALA A 24 -4.10 25.76 -3.91
C ALA A 24 -2.77 26.49 -4.21
N ILE A 25 -2.49 26.75 -5.49
CA ILE A 25 -1.26 27.42 -5.95
C ILE A 25 -1.27 28.89 -5.53
N GLY A 26 -2.36 29.61 -5.80
CA GLY A 26 -2.48 31.03 -5.47
C GLY A 26 -2.68 31.34 -3.99
N GLY A 27 -3.12 30.36 -3.19
CA GLY A 27 -3.43 30.54 -1.77
C GLY A 27 -2.47 29.79 -0.85
N PRO A 28 -2.85 28.62 -0.30
CA PRO A 28 -2.10 27.94 0.76
C PRO A 28 -0.64 27.67 0.41
N LEU A 29 -0.34 27.21 -0.81
CA LEU A 29 1.05 26.89 -1.18
C LEU A 29 1.93 28.12 -1.26
N THR A 30 1.41 29.22 -1.81
CA THR A 30 2.11 30.50 -1.82
C THR A 30 2.30 31.01 -0.39
N ALA A 31 1.27 30.93 0.45
CA ALA A 31 1.36 31.38 1.85
C ALA A 31 2.40 30.57 2.65
N TRP A 32 2.41 29.24 2.52
CA TRP A 32 3.39 28.39 3.21
C TRP A 32 4.81 28.63 2.72
N ALA A 33 4.99 28.85 1.43
CA ALA A 33 6.30 29.16 0.85
C ALA A 33 6.86 30.48 1.40
N ASN A 34 6.03 31.53 1.49
CA ASN A 34 6.44 32.82 2.05
C ASN A 34 6.70 32.73 3.56
N ALA A 35 5.82 32.06 4.32
CA ALA A 35 5.96 31.92 5.77
C ALA A 35 7.23 31.16 6.19
N ASN A 36 7.81 30.35 5.31
CA ASN A 36 9.02 29.58 5.56
C ASN A 36 10.23 30.09 4.74
N SER A 37 10.15 31.31 4.18
CA SER A 37 11.21 31.94 3.39
C SER A 37 11.70 31.09 2.20
N VAL A 38 10.85 30.18 1.71
CA VAL A 38 11.13 29.34 0.52
C VAL A 38 10.94 30.15 -0.76
N LEU A 39 10.03 31.13 -0.72
CA LEU A 39 9.73 32.06 -1.80
C LEU A 39 9.49 33.45 -1.19
N VAL A 40 9.82 34.48 -1.95
CA VAL A 40 9.35 35.84 -1.71
C VAL A 40 8.47 36.23 -2.90
N GLY A 41 7.16 36.37 -2.68
CA GLY A 41 6.17 36.69 -3.72
C GLY A 41 5.21 35.55 -4.05
N SER A 42 4.58 35.60 -5.22
CA SER A 42 3.54 34.63 -5.62
C SER A 42 4.11 33.46 -6.42
N LEU A 43 3.65 32.23 -6.16
CA LEU A 43 3.96 31.08 -7.02
C LEU A 43 3.44 31.28 -8.45
N THR A 44 2.31 31.99 -8.62
CA THR A 44 1.74 32.27 -9.93
C THR A 44 2.57 33.24 -10.77
N GLY A 45 3.51 33.95 -10.16
CA GLY A 45 4.42 34.88 -10.85
C GLY A 45 5.78 34.27 -11.23
N ILE A 46 5.96 32.96 -11.04
CA ILE A 46 7.20 32.27 -11.42
C ILE A 46 7.05 31.76 -12.84
N GLU A 47 7.85 32.28 -13.75
CA GLU A 47 7.90 31.83 -15.16
C GLU A 47 9.05 30.82 -15.41
N ASP A 48 10.08 30.84 -14.55
CA ASP A 48 11.23 29.94 -14.67
C ASP A 48 10.93 28.55 -14.08
N VAL A 49 10.96 27.52 -14.93
CA VAL A 49 10.69 26.12 -14.58
C VAL A 49 11.68 25.58 -13.54
N SER A 50 12.97 25.87 -13.69
CA SER A 50 14.02 25.36 -12.79
C SER A 50 13.90 25.99 -11.40
N LYS A 51 13.59 27.29 -11.37
CA LYS A 51 13.28 28.02 -10.13
C LYS A 51 12.02 27.46 -9.48
N PHE A 52 10.96 27.21 -10.24
CA PHE A 52 9.73 26.60 -9.73
C PHE A 52 9.97 25.20 -9.17
N GLN A 53 10.74 24.34 -9.84
CA GLN A 53 11.05 22.99 -9.37
C GLN A 53 11.80 22.99 -8.03
N SER A 54 12.74 23.92 -7.88
CA SER A 54 13.50 24.10 -6.63
C SER A 54 12.58 24.52 -5.48
N ILE A 55 11.70 25.49 -5.74
CA ILE A 55 10.71 25.98 -4.78
C ILE A 55 9.67 24.90 -4.42
N SER A 56 9.14 24.20 -5.42
CA SER A 56 8.20 23.09 -5.24
C SER A 56 8.79 21.99 -4.36
N SER A 57 10.06 21.62 -4.61
CA SER A 57 10.77 20.62 -3.80
C SER A 57 10.98 21.07 -2.35
N ALA A 58 11.20 22.36 -2.12
CA ALA A 58 11.33 22.92 -0.77
C ALA A 58 9.98 23.01 -0.05
N ILE A 59 8.90 23.43 -0.73
CA ILE A 59 7.54 23.44 -0.17
C ILE A 59 7.11 22.03 0.27
N GLN A 60 7.41 21.02 -0.54
CA GLN A 60 7.03 19.63 -0.25
C GLN A 60 7.70 19.06 1.01
N LYS A 61 8.77 19.68 1.51
CA LYS A 61 9.46 19.30 2.74
C LYS A 61 8.93 20.01 3.99
N LEU A 62 8.03 20.99 3.84
CA LEU A 62 7.51 21.74 4.98
C LEU A 62 6.57 20.88 5.82
N PRO A 63 6.66 20.89 7.17
CA PRO A 63 5.78 20.12 8.04
C PRO A 63 4.29 20.42 7.78
N ILE A 64 3.94 21.69 7.61
CA ILE A 64 2.56 22.13 7.30
C ILE A 64 2.07 21.59 5.96
N PHE A 65 2.96 21.48 4.96
CA PHE A 65 2.63 20.87 3.69
C PHE A 65 2.36 19.38 3.86
N LEU A 66 3.22 18.65 4.57
CA LEU A 66 3.05 17.21 4.80
C LEU A 66 1.72 16.91 5.50
N GLU A 67 1.39 17.66 6.54
CA GLU A 67 0.12 17.53 7.28
C GLU A 67 -1.11 17.87 6.41
N ARG A 68 -1.09 19.03 5.75
CA ARG A 68 -2.23 19.51 4.95
C ARG A 68 -2.41 18.74 3.66
N ASN A 69 -1.32 18.24 3.07
CA ASN A 69 -1.37 17.40 1.88
C ASN A 69 -1.87 15.99 2.21
N SER A 70 -1.56 15.45 3.39
CA SER A 70 -2.16 14.21 3.87
C SER A 70 -3.67 14.36 4.09
N THR A 71 -4.09 15.36 4.87
CA THR A 71 -5.51 15.65 5.14
C THR A 71 -6.30 16.03 3.88
N GLY A 72 -5.64 16.66 2.90
CA GLY A 72 -6.20 17.00 1.59
C GLY A 72 -6.09 15.90 0.52
N HIS A 73 -5.77 14.65 0.90
CA HIS A 73 -5.64 13.51 -0.02
C HIS A 73 -4.71 13.75 -1.22
N GLY A 74 -3.57 14.42 -1.01
CA GLY A 74 -2.56 14.67 -2.04
C GLY A 74 -2.89 15.82 -3.01
N MET A 75 -3.93 16.60 -2.73
CA MET A 75 -4.40 17.68 -3.61
C MET A 75 -3.31 18.74 -3.90
N TYR A 76 -2.49 19.10 -2.92
CA TYR A 76 -1.45 20.11 -3.07
C TYR A 76 -0.26 19.62 -3.92
N SER A 77 0.14 18.35 -3.76
CA SER A 77 1.14 17.74 -4.64
C SER A 77 0.69 17.73 -6.10
N ARG A 78 -0.59 17.42 -6.36
CA ARG A 78 -1.16 17.41 -7.72
C ARG A 78 -1.23 18.81 -8.32
N ALA A 79 -1.56 19.80 -7.50
CA ALA A 79 -1.55 21.20 -7.92
C ALA A 79 -0.14 21.67 -8.34
N LEU A 80 0.89 21.34 -7.54
CA LEU A 80 2.29 21.68 -7.87
C LEU A 80 2.77 21.00 -9.15
N ALA A 81 2.44 19.72 -9.35
CA ALA A 81 2.78 18.99 -10.56
C ALA A 81 2.14 19.62 -11.81
N LYS A 82 0.85 19.93 -11.74
CA LYS A 82 0.13 20.57 -12.87
C LYS A 82 0.66 21.96 -13.19
N PHE A 83 1.07 22.73 -12.18
CA PHE A 83 1.69 24.04 -12.43
C PHE A 83 3.08 23.91 -13.07
N ALA A 84 3.86 22.86 -12.75
CA ALA A 84 5.13 22.60 -13.42
C ALA A 84 4.93 22.31 -14.93
N GLU A 85 3.94 21.47 -15.27
CA GLU A 85 3.57 21.18 -16.66
C GLU A 85 3.14 22.45 -17.41
N TYR A 86 2.36 23.32 -16.74
CA TYR A 86 1.94 24.60 -17.29
C TYR A 86 3.11 25.54 -17.62
N LEU A 87 4.16 25.58 -16.79
CA LEU A 87 5.33 26.43 -17.07
C LEU A 87 6.21 25.88 -18.20
N GLN A 88 6.21 24.56 -18.40
CA GLN A 88 6.98 23.93 -19.47
C GLN A 88 6.42 24.25 -20.86
N ARG A 89 5.09 24.45 -20.97
CA ARG A 89 4.43 24.74 -22.26
C ARG A 89 4.87 26.06 -22.92
N GLU A 90 5.32 27.05 -22.14
CA GLU A 90 5.62 28.41 -22.65
C GLU A 90 7.00 28.50 -23.34
N ARG A 91 7.79 27.41 -23.31
CA ARG A 91 9.04 27.29 -24.09
C ARG A 91 8.84 26.86 -25.54
N ASP A 92 7.70 26.27 -25.90
CA ASP A 92 7.56 25.50 -27.15
C ASP A 92 6.62 26.15 -28.19
N ALA A 93 7.01 27.30 -28.74
CA ALA A 93 6.41 27.85 -29.97
C ALA A 93 7.48 28.50 -30.88
N PRO A 94 7.34 28.46 -32.22
CA PRO A 94 7.61 27.31 -33.08
C PRO A 94 8.80 27.55 -34.04
N ILE A 95 9.70 26.58 -34.21
CA ILE A 95 10.54 26.43 -35.42
C ILE A 95 10.57 24.94 -35.79
N SER A 96 10.37 24.70 -37.08
CA SER A 96 10.34 23.42 -37.78
C SER A 96 11.59 22.54 -37.55
N ASP A 97 11.30 21.25 -37.40
CA ASP A 97 12.18 20.10 -37.67
C ASP A 97 13.40 19.90 -36.77
N VAL A 98 13.14 19.62 -35.48
CA VAL A 98 13.97 18.75 -34.66
C VAL A 98 13.04 17.89 -33.80
N THR A 99 13.16 16.58 -33.93
CA THR A 99 12.40 15.59 -33.14
C THR A 99 12.93 15.51 -31.70
N LEU A 100 12.01 15.35 -30.75
CA LEU A 100 12.11 14.89 -29.34
C LEU A 100 12.23 15.96 -28.23
N PRO A 101 11.74 15.69 -27.00
CA PRO A 101 10.75 14.69 -26.55
C PRO A 101 9.62 15.28 -25.68
N SER A 102 8.39 14.80 -25.91
CA SER A 102 7.21 15.01 -25.08
C SER A 102 7.25 14.18 -23.80
N ASP A 103 6.78 14.79 -22.71
CA ASP A 103 6.33 14.22 -21.44
C ASP A 103 7.31 13.35 -20.65
N GLY A 104 7.81 13.92 -19.55
CA GLY A 104 8.61 13.25 -18.52
C GLY A 104 7.85 12.22 -17.68
N GLN A 105 6.97 11.40 -18.26
CA GLN A 105 6.88 10.01 -17.85
C GLN A 105 8.01 9.29 -18.59
N ILE A 106 8.93 8.66 -17.85
CA ILE A 106 9.90 7.77 -18.48
C ILE A 106 9.07 6.69 -19.19
N GLN A 107 8.95 6.77 -20.51
CA GLN A 107 8.27 5.78 -21.35
C GLN A 107 9.37 4.86 -21.89
N VAL A 108 9.27 3.56 -21.62
CA VAL A 108 10.18 2.57 -22.20
C VAL A 108 9.91 2.52 -23.70
N SER A 109 10.93 2.69 -24.54
CA SER A 109 10.79 2.68 -26.00
C SER A 109 10.23 1.33 -26.49
N GLU A 110 9.49 1.31 -27.61
CA GLU A 110 8.95 0.07 -28.18
C GLU A 110 10.04 -0.99 -28.41
N LYS A 111 11.20 -0.56 -28.92
CA LYS A 111 12.39 -1.41 -29.08
C LYS A 111 12.85 -2.04 -27.76
N ASP A 112 12.87 -1.25 -26.69
CA ASP A 112 13.26 -1.71 -25.36
C ASP A 112 12.22 -2.66 -24.74
N ARG A 113 10.93 -2.43 -24.99
CA ARG A 113 9.85 -3.34 -24.57
C ARG A 113 10.00 -4.71 -25.22
N ILE A 114 10.23 -4.74 -26.53
CA ILE A 114 10.45 -5.98 -27.30
C ILE A 114 11.72 -6.70 -26.83
N SER A 115 12.81 -5.96 -26.61
CA SER A 115 14.06 -6.51 -26.08
C SER A 115 13.84 -7.17 -24.71
N LEU A 116 13.15 -6.48 -23.80
CA LEU A 116 12.85 -6.98 -22.47
C LEU A 116 11.96 -8.23 -22.50
N ALA A 117 10.99 -8.28 -23.42
CA ALA A 117 10.14 -9.45 -23.63
C ALA A 117 10.93 -10.68 -24.03
N ASN A 118 11.82 -10.54 -25.02
CA ASN A 118 12.67 -11.63 -25.47
C ASN A 118 13.61 -12.11 -24.36
N MET A 119 14.27 -11.18 -23.66
CA MET A 119 15.11 -11.51 -22.52
C MET A 119 14.35 -12.28 -21.43
N MET A 120 13.11 -11.86 -21.14
CA MET A 120 12.29 -12.53 -20.14
C MET A 120 11.91 -13.94 -20.59
N VAL A 121 11.48 -14.13 -21.83
CA VAL A 121 11.18 -15.45 -22.41
C VAL A 121 12.40 -16.38 -22.33
N ASP A 122 13.58 -15.86 -22.65
CA ASP A 122 14.84 -16.63 -22.59
C ASP A 122 15.25 -17.01 -21.16
N SER A 123 14.87 -16.19 -20.17
CA SER A 123 15.13 -16.43 -18.75
C SER A 123 14.23 -17.50 -18.11
N LEU A 124 13.20 -17.99 -18.82
CA LEU A 124 12.27 -19.01 -18.32
C LEU A 124 12.77 -20.45 -18.59
N PRO A 125 12.24 -21.46 -17.86
CA PRO A 125 12.63 -22.87 -18.02
C PRO A 125 12.71 -23.34 -19.48
N ARG A 126 13.70 -24.19 -19.79
CA ARG A 126 13.89 -24.80 -21.11
C ARG A 126 13.04 -26.08 -21.23
N GLY A 127 12.61 -26.41 -22.45
CA GLY A 127 11.88 -27.66 -22.76
C GLY A 127 10.36 -27.50 -22.90
N ASN A 128 9.79 -26.42 -22.38
CA ASN A 128 8.37 -26.07 -22.54
C ASN A 128 8.13 -25.24 -23.81
N LYS A 129 6.94 -25.35 -24.42
CA LYS A 129 6.52 -24.47 -25.51
C LYS A 129 6.25 -23.07 -24.95
N LYS A 130 7.08 -22.10 -25.32
CA LYS A 130 6.96 -20.70 -24.90
C LYS A 130 6.10 -19.92 -25.88
N GLN A 131 5.16 -19.13 -25.38
CA GLN A 131 4.38 -18.19 -26.20
C GLN A 131 4.39 -16.81 -25.53
N LEU A 132 4.64 -15.79 -26.34
CA LEU A 132 4.55 -14.39 -25.93
C LEU A 132 3.24 -13.83 -26.47
N HIS A 133 2.45 -13.22 -25.58
CA HIS A 133 1.24 -12.49 -25.95
C HIS A 133 1.44 -11.02 -25.62
N ASP A 134 1.50 -10.20 -26.66
CA ASP A 134 1.64 -8.75 -26.56
C ASP A 134 0.31 -8.12 -26.08
N LEU A 135 0.40 -7.21 -25.11
CA LEU A 135 -0.73 -6.39 -24.63
C LEU A 135 -0.59 -4.94 -25.11
N ALA A 136 0.18 -4.71 -26.17
CA ALA A 136 0.48 -3.39 -26.73
C ALA A 136 1.14 -2.46 -25.68
N GLU A 137 0.53 -1.32 -25.39
CA GLU A 137 1.13 -0.31 -24.53
C GLU A 137 1.22 -0.72 -23.05
N ASP A 138 0.46 -1.74 -22.64
CA ASP A 138 0.31 -2.12 -21.23
C ASP A 138 1.33 -3.16 -20.76
N GLY A 139 1.98 -3.90 -21.67
CA GLY A 139 2.90 -4.97 -21.31
C GLY A 139 2.83 -6.22 -22.18
N PHE A 140 3.29 -7.34 -21.64
CA PHE A 140 3.22 -8.65 -22.29
C PHE A 140 3.01 -9.77 -21.27
N ARG A 141 2.42 -10.88 -21.73
CA ARG A 141 2.22 -12.12 -20.97
C ARG A 141 3.00 -13.25 -21.59
N ILE A 142 3.57 -14.11 -20.75
CA ILE A 142 4.36 -15.25 -21.19
C ILE A 142 3.70 -16.54 -20.70
N PHE A 143 3.52 -17.48 -21.63
CA PHE A 143 2.89 -18.77 -21.39
C PHE A 143 3.91 -19.89 -21.59
N LEU A 144 3.86 -20.90 -20.71
CA LEU A 144 4.56 -22.18 -20.85
C LEU A 144 3.51 -23.26 -21.01
N ASP A 145 3.57 -24.03 -22.10
CA ASP A 145 2.64 -25.13 -22.41
C ASP A 145 1.15 -24.71 -22.37
N GLY A 146 0.86 -23.49 -22.81
CA GLY A 146 -0.50 -22.93 -22.86
C GLY A 146 -0.96 -22.25 -21.56
N ASP A 147 -0.10 -22.25 -20.54
CA ASP A 147 -0.41 -21.75 -19.20
C ASP A 147 0.39 -20.49 -18.87
N GLN A 148 -0.27 -19.42 -18.44
CA GLN A 148 0.41 -18.17 -18.11
C GLN A 148 1.35 -18.40 -16.93
N CYS A 149 2.62 -18.01 -17.07
CA CYS A 149 3.67 -18.20 -16.05
C CYS A 149 4.39 -16.90 -15.67
N ALA A 150 4.33 -15.88 -16.53
CA ALA A 150 4.91 -14.59 -16.25
C ALA A 150 4.15 -13.48 -16.98
N ALA A 151 4.30 -12.25 -16.51
CA ALA A 151 3.88 -11.04 -17.20
C ALA A 151 4.83 -9.89 -16.87
N VAL A 152 4.94 -8.94 -17.78
CA VAL A 152 5.65 -7.68 -17.56
C VAL A 152 4.72 -6.55 -17.93
N TYR A 153 4.59 -5.56 -17.07
CA TYR A 153 3.72 -4.39 -17.27
C TYR A 153 4.54 -3.11 -17.32
N PHE A 154 4.13 -2.18 -18.18
CA PHE A 154 4.72 -0.85 -18.29
C PHE A 154 3.75 0.19 -17.66
N ALA A 155 4.28 1.38 -17.34
CA ALA A 155 3.81 2.45 -16.44
C ALA A 155 2.32 2.90 -16.42
N ASN A 156 1.37 2.21 -17.04
CA ASN A 156 -0.06 2.53 -16.96
C ASN A 156 -0.75 2.03 -15.67
N ASN A 157 -0.15 1.07 -14.93
CA ASN A 157 -0.84 0.38 -13.83
C ASN A 157 -0.35 0.73 -12.40
N ALA A 158 0.81 1.37 -12.23
CA ALA A 158 1.34 1.73 -10.90
C ALA A 158 2.24 2.98 -10.98
N PRO A 159 1.85 4.14 -10.42
CA PRO A 159 2.59 5.41 -10.55
C PRO A 159 3.96 5.45 -9.84
N ILE A 160 4.39 4.33 -9.26
CA ILE A 160 5.64 4.19 -8.48
C ILE A 160 6.68 3.31 -9.19
N HIS A 161 6.31 2.62 -10.28
CA HIS A 161 7.17 1.70 -11.01
C HIS A 161 7.16 1.98 -12.50
N LEU A 162 8.35 1.95 -13.11
CA LEU A 162 8.49 2.06 -14.56
C LEU A 162 8.11 0.74 -15.24
N ILE A 163 8.51 -0.38 -14.62
CA ILE A 163 8.30 -1.75 -15.11
C ILE A 163 7.91 -2.63 -13.93
N GLU A 164 6.93 -3.51 -14.12
CA GLU A 164 6.52 -4.51 -13.13
C GLU A 164 6.61 -5.91 -13.71
N PHE A 165 7.26 -6.83 -12.99
CA PHE A 165 7.29 -8.25 -13.31
C PHE A 165 6.31 -9.00 -12.41
N ALA A 166 5.56 -9.92 -13.00
CA ALA A 166 4.73 -10.89 -12.30
C ALA A 166 5.17 -12.31 -12.69
N LEU A 167 5.41 -13.17 -11.72
CA LEU A 167 5.97 -14.51 -11.90
C LEU A 167 5.15 -15.56 -11.15
N ASP A 168 4.66 -16.58 -11.83
CA ASP A 168 4.07 -17.76 -11.20
C ASP A 168 5.18 -18.66 -10.65
N THR A 169 5.40 -18.62 -9.34
CA THR A 169 6.51 -19.33 -8.66
C THR A 169 6.40 -20.85 -8.77
N LYS A 170 5.20 -21.39 -8.97
CA LYS A 170 4.98 -22.84 -9.11
C LYS A 170 5.31 -23.32 -10.51
N LYS A 171 4.99 -22.52 -11.54
CA LYS A 171 5.26 -22.88 -12.94
C LYS A 171 6.68 -22.54 -13.40
N THR A 172 7.37 -21.69 -12.66
CA THR A 172 8.73 -21.25 -12.97
C THR A 172 9.82 -22.03 -12.23
N THR A 173 9.46 -23.01 -11.40
CA THR A 173 10.39 -23.85 -10.62
C THR A 173 10.04 -25.33 -10.72
N ILE A 174 11.01 -26.20 -10.42
CA ILE A 174 10.88 -27.66 -10.44
C ILE A 174 10.83 -28.15 -8.98
N GLY A 175 9.60 -28.35 -8.49
CA GLY A 175 9.36 -28.92 -7.16
C GLY A 175 9.37 -27.93 -6.00
N ALA A 176 8.95 -28.39 -4.82
CA ALA A 176 8.67 -27.53 -3.67
C ALA A 176 9.94 -26.91 -3.03
N ALA A 177 11.06 -27.62 -3.05
CA ALA A 177 12.32 -27.14 -2.47
C ALA A 177 12.92 -25.98 -3.28
N GLU A 178 12.99 -26.11 -4.61
CA GLU A 178 13.44 -25.03 -5.50
C GLU A 178 12.50 -23.82 -5.40
N ARG A 179 11.19 -24.07 -5.33
CA ARG A 179 10.19 -23.01 -5.16
C ARG A 179 10.44 -22.15 -3.93
N GLN A 180 10.74 -22.76 -2.79
CA GLN A 180 10.97 -22.02 -1.55
C GLN A 180 12.25 -21.17 -1.62
N ALA A 181 13.34 -21.72 -2.19
CA ALA A 181 14.59 -20.99 -2.39
C ALA A 181 14.41 -19.82 -3.38
N PHE A 182 13.67 -20.05 -4.47
CA PHE A 182 13.36 -19.03 -5.46
C PHE A 182 12.54 -17.87 -4.89
N ILE A 183 11.53 -18.17 -4.06
CA ILE A 183 10.74 -17.12 -3.37
C ILE A 183 11.64 -16.27 -2.46
N VAL A 184 12.50 -16.91 -1.66
CA VAL A 184 13.41 -16.20 -0.75
C VAL A 184 14.38 -15.31 -1.53
N TRP A 185 14.92 -15.81 -2.64
CA TRP A 185 15.77 -15.04 -3.53
C TRP A 185 15.03 -13.87 -4.19
N LEU A 186 13.80 -14.07 -4.65
CA LEU A 186 12.96 -13.02 -5.24
C LEU A 186 12.65 -11.90 -4.23
N GLU A 187 12.41 -12.22 -2.97
CA GLU A 187 12.24 -11.22 -1.90
C GLU A 187 13.52 -10.40 -1.68
N HIS A 188 14.70 -11.05 -1.74
CA HIS A 188 15.98 -10.33 -1.68
C HIS A 188 16.16 -9.39 -2.88
N GLN A 189 15.86 -9.83 -4.09
CA GLN A 189 15.91 -8.98 -5.29
C GLN A 189 14.94 -7.79 -5.15
N LYS A 190 13.73 -8.03 -4.63
CA LYS A 190 12.73 -6.97 -4.40
C LYS A 190 13.23 -5.92 -3.42
N ALA A 191 13.91 -6.32 -2.34
CA ALA A 191 14.54 -5.41 -1.39
C ALA A 191 15.67 -4.58 -2.03
N GLU A 192 16.51 -5.21 -2.86
CA GLU A 192 17.67 -4.56 -3.49
C GLU A 192 17.28 -3.53 -4.56
N PHE A 193 16.29 -3.82 -5.39
CA PHE A 193 15.78 -2.89 -6.42
C PHE A 193 14.81 -1.83 -5.86
N GLY A 194 14.58 -1.81 -4.54
CA GLY A 194 13.67 -0.86 -3.89
C GLY A 194 12.20 -1.03 -4.31
N GLY A 195 11.79 -2.27 -4.61
CA GLY A 195 10.48 -2.62 -5.16
C GLY A 195 9.33 -2.48 -4.16
N HIS A 196 8.14 -2.14 -4.66
CA HIS A 196 6.90 -2.03 -3.89
C HIS A 196 5.93 -3.15 -4.32
N ASP A 197 4.91 -3.43 -3.49
CA ASP A 197 3.89 -4.41 -3.84
C ASP A 197 2.92 -3.86 -4.88
N ALA A 198 2.81 -4.60 -5.98
CA ALA A 198 1.86 -4.37 -7.04
C ALA A 198 0.48 -4.94 -6.70
N ARG A 199 -0.59 -4.26 -7.15
CA ARG A 199 -1.98 -4.61 -6.85
C ARG A 199 -2.33 -6.05 -7.30
N ASN A 200 -2.99 -6.80 -6.42
CA ASN A 200 -3.59 -8.09 -6.73
C ASN A 200 -4.78 -7.92 -7.69
N HIS A 201 -4.57 -8.12 -8.98
CA HIS A 201 -5.64 -8.23 -9.98
C HIS A 201 -6.17 -9.68 -10.05
N LYS A 202 -6.96 -10.10 -9.06
CA LYS A 202 -8.10 -11.05 -9.14
C LYS A 202 -8.52 -11.50 -7.74
N LYS A 203 -9.74 -11.13 -7.32
CA LYS A 203 -10.40 -11.73 -6.13
C LYS A 203 -10.65 -13.22 -6.40
N GLY A 204 -10.28 -14.10 -5.47
CA GLY A 204 -10.83 -15.46 -5.38
C GLY A 204 -9.94 -16.65 -5.75
N ARG A 205 -8.66 -16.47 -6.11
CA ARG A 205 -7.68 -17.57 -6.13
C ARG A 205 -6.42 -17.15 -5.40
N GLN A 206 -5.99 -17.97 -4.44
CA GLN A 206 -4.67 -17.87 -3.82
C GLN A 206 -3.64 -18.21 -4.91
N LEU A 207 -3.17 -17.18 -5.61
CA LEU A 207 -2.31 -17.33 -6.78
C LEU A 207 -0.85 -17.32 -6.30
N ASP A 208 -0.07 -18.30 -6.76
CA ASP A 208 1.37 -18.49 -6.49
C ASP A 208 2.26 -17.42 -7.16
N TRP A 209 1.71 -16.22 -7.38
CA TRP A 209 2.30 -15.16 -8.17
C TRP A 209 3.10 -14.19 -7.30
N PHE A 210 4.39 -14.07 -7.61
CA PHE A 210 5.28 -13.07 -7.04
C PHE A 210 5.31 -11.84 -7.95
N ARG A 211 5.34 -10.63 -7.36
CA ARG A 211 5.44 -9.38 -8.13
C ARG A 211 6.58 -8.52 -7.65
N ILE A 212 7.29 -7.91 -8.59
CA ILE A 212 8.40 -6.99 -8.33
C ILE A 212 8.36 -5.84 -9.32
N GLY A 213 8.25 -4.62 -8.80
CA GLY A 213 8.35 -3.39 -9.58
C GLY A 213 9.74 -2.78 -9.49
N VAL A 214 10.23 -2.25 -10.61
CA VAL A 214 11.53 -1.57 -10.70
C VAL A 214 11.37 -0.16 -11.26
N LYS A 215 12.28 0.74 -10.87
CA LYS A 215 12.18 2.18 -11.15
C LYS A 215 12.87 2.58 -12.46
N THR A 216 13.81 1.77 -12.93
CA THR A 216 14.56 2.04 -14.16
C THR A 216 14.57 0.84 -15.10
N TYR A 217 14.78 1.09 -16.39
CA TYR A 217 14.96 0.03 -17.39
C TYR A 217 16.26 -0.76 -17.16
N GLY A 218 17.31 -0.09 -16.63
CA GLY A 218 18.56 -0.75 -16.23
C GLY A 218 18.35 -1.80 -15.15
N ASP A 219 17.53 -1.49 -14.14
CA ASP A 219 17.16 -2.42 -13.07
C ASP A 219 16.36 -3.61 -13.61
N ALA A 220 15.46 -3.38 -14.58
CA ALA A 220 14.70 -4.43 -15.24
C ALA A 220 15.62 -5.42 -15.98
N ILE A 221 16.60 -4.90 -16.72
CA ILE A 221 17.63 -5.73 -17.37
C ILE A 221 18.45 -6.51 -16.33
N ALA A 222 18.89 -5.85 -15.27
CA ALA A 222 19.69 -6.47 -14.22
C ALA A 222 18.92 -7.62 -13.54
N PHE A 223 17.64 -7.42 -13.24
CA PHE A 223 16.77 -8.43 -12.66
C PHE A 223 16.64 -9.67 -13.55
N ILE A 224 16.33 -9.51 -14.84
CA ILE A 224 16.18 -10.65 -15.78
C ILE A 224 17.52 -11.38 -15.97
N LYS A 225 18.64 -10.65 -16.02
CA LYS A 225 19.98 -11.26 -16.10
C LYS A 225 20.26 -12.14 -14.89
N ARG A 226 19.96 -11.67 -13.69
CA ARG A 226 20.15 -12.45 -12.46
C ARG A 226 19.29 -13.73 -12.44
N ILE A 227 18.04 -13.67 -12.92
CA ILE A 227 17.22 -14.88 -13.11
C ILE A 227 17.91 -15.84 -14.09
N SER A 228 18.41 -15.32 -15.21
CA SER A 228 19.07 -16.12 -16.23
C SER A 228 20.36 -16.77 -15.73
N ASP A 229 21.16 -16.06 -14.94
CA ASP A 229 22.42 -16.55 -14.39
C ASP A 229 22.19 -17.64 -13.35
N GLU A 230 21.21 -17.46 -12.45
CA GLU A 230 20.79 -18.51 -11.50
C GLU A 230 20.29 -19.77 -12.21
N ARG A 231 19.55 -19.63 -13.32
CA ARG A 231 19.10 -20.81 -14.08
C ARG A 231 20.20 -21.50 -14.88
N ARG A 232 21.25 -20.77 -15.28
CA ARG A 232 22.45 -21.37 -15.87
C ARG A 232 23.30 -22.07 -14.82
N ASN A 233 23.09 -21.79 -13.53
CA ASN A 233 23.72 -22.53 -12.45
C ASN A 233 23.22 -23.99 -12.46
N LEU A 234 24.12 -24.89 -12.85
CA LEU A 234 23.87 -26.33 -12.96
C LEU A 234 23.74 -27.00 -11.58
N SER A 235 24.18 -26.33 -10.51
CA SER A 235 24.01 -26.82 -9.15
C SER A 235 22.60 -26.52 -8.64
N THR A 236 21.75 -27.55 -8.55
CA THR A 236 20.40 -27.41 -8.00
C THR A 236 20.38 -27.13 -6.50
N THR A 237 21.47 -27.38 -5.78
CA THR A 237 21.58 -27.16 -4.32
C THR A 237 21.97 -25.72 -3.95
N ASN A 238 22.69 -25.02 -4.84
CA ASN A 238 23.13 -23.64 -4.62
C ASN A 238 22.39 -22.62 -5.51
N ARG A 239 21.46 -23.09 -6.35
CA ARG A 239 20.59 -22.23 -7.15
C ARG A 239 19.71 -21.38 -6.22
N TRP A 240 19.59 -20.09 -6.51
CA TRP A 240 18.85 -19.11 -5.73
C TRP A 240 19.47 -18.80 -4.35
N ALA A 241 20.76 -19.07 -4.16
CA ALA A 241 21.46 -18.72 -2.91
C ALA A 241 21.63 -17.20 -2.77
N ILE A 242 21.43 -16.68 -1.55
CA ILE A 242 21.71 -15.28 -1.22
C ILE A 242 23.17 -15.19 -0.76
N PRO A 243 24.01 -14.29 -1.31
CA PRO A 243 25.39 -14.13 -0.84
C PRO A 243 25.45 -13.72 0.63
N THR A 244 26.16 -14.47 1.47
CA THR A 244 26.31 -14.23 2.93
C THR A 244 27.13 -12.97 3.28
N ALA A 245 27.58 -12.19 2.31
CA ALA A 245 28.40 -11.01 2.55
C ALA A 245 27.52 -9.76 2.76
N ILE A 246 27.19 -9.50 4.03
CA ILE A 246 27.11 -8.21 4.76
C ILE A 246 26.28 -8.49 6.04
N LEU A 247 26.90 -9.20 6.98
CA LEU A 247 26.57 -9.03 8.39
C LEU A 247 27.49 -7.92 8.89
N VAL A 248 27.01 -6.68 8.88
CA VAL A 248 27.65 -5.61 9.64
C VAL A 248 27.56 -6.00 11.11
N THR A 249 28.70 -6.33 11.69
CA THR A 249 28.93 -6.49 13.13
C THR A 249 28.42 -5.26 13.87
N PRO A 250 27.55 -5.40 14.90
CA PRO A 250 27.42 -4.36 15.90
C PRO A 250 28.69 -4.35 16.74
N ALA A 251 29.22 -3.15 16.96
CA ALA A 251 30.39 -2.89 17.77
C ALA A 251 30.28 -3.54 19.17
N SER A 252 31.39 -4.11 19.58
CA SER A 252 31.81 -4.48 20.93
C SER A 252 31.17 -3.70 22.08
N HIS A 253 30.65 -4.41 23.09
CA HIS A 253 30.97 -4.24 24.52
C HIS A 253 30.60 -5.53 25.29
N PRO A 254 31.23 -5.81 26.45
CA PRO A 254 32.04 -7.02 26.60
C PRO A 254 31.30 -8.23 27.16
N ALA A 255 31.91 -9.38 26.87
CA ALA A 255 31.59 -10.70 27.37
C ALA A 255 31.41 -10.73 28.90
N ARG A 256 30.31 -11.36 29.34
CA ARG A 256 30.30 -12.10 30.60
C ARG A 256 30.47 -13.57 30.28
N THR A 257 31.69 -14.04 30.53
CA THR A 257 32.07 -15.44 30.70
C THR A 257 31.14 -16.11 31.71
N ILE A 258 30.46 -17.19 31.31
CA ILE A 258 30.32 -18.36 32.18
C ILE A 258 30.65 -19.60 31.35
N GLN A 259 31.76 -20.20 31.72
CA GLN A 259 32.26 -21.47 31.24
C GLN A 259 31.52 -22.61 31.94
N ALA A 260 31.21 -23.65 31.18
CA ALA A 260 31.09 -25.06 31.58
C ALA A 260 30.26 -25.44 32.82
N ILE A 261 29.09 -26.05 32.57
CA ILE A 261 28.74 -27.31 33.25
C ILE A 261 28.26 -28.30 32.17
N SER A 262 29.02 -29.38 32.01
CA SER A 262 28.68 -30.55 31.21
C SER A 262 27.55 -31.37 31.85
N ALA A 263 26.66 -31.83 30.98
CA ALA A 263 25.98 -33.13 31.01
C ALA A 263 25.17 -33.54 32.25
N VAL A 264 23.85 -33.31 32.19
CA VAL A 264 22.84 -34.29 32.63
C VAL A 264 21.72 -34.37 31.57
N VAL A 265 21.76 -35.49 30.85
CA VAL A 265 20.73 -36.24 30.11
C VAL A 265 19.29 -35.68 30.01
N ALA A 266 18.89 -35.49 28.73
CA ALA A 266 17.60 -35.75 28.07
C ALA A 266 16.26 -35.18 28.61
N ASN A 267 15.49 -34.63 27.66
CA ASN A 267 14.08 -34.20 27.70
C ASN A 267 13.75 -32.84 28.33
N VAL A 268 13.94 -31.77 27.54
CA VAL A 268 13.17 -30.51 27.67
C VAL A 268 12.70 -30.11 26.26
N PRO A 269 11.42 -29.74 26.05
CA PRO A 269 10.83 -29.59 24.72
C PRO A 269 11.56 -28.51 23.90
N THR A 270 11.75 -28.80 22.61
CA THR A 270 12.07 -27.80 21.58
C THR A 270 11.25 -26.54 21.84
N ASP A 271 11.93 -25.40 22.02
CA ASP A 271 11.36 -24.06 22.23
C ASP A 271 9.98 -23.92 21.57
N THR A 272 8.92 -24.18 22.35
CA THR A 272 7.54 -24.33 21.87
C THR A 272 6.99 -23.01 21.34
N TRP A 273 7.65 -21.90 21.68
CA TRP A 273 7.31 -20.56 21.27
C TRP A 273 8.13 -20.08 20.08
N ALA A 274 9.20 -20.78 19.68
CA ALA A 274 10.07 -20.37 18.56
C ALA A 274 9.27 -20.14 17.27
N SER A 275 8.37 -21.05 16.92
CA SER A 275 7.55 -20.95 15.70
C SER A 275 6.54 -19.79 15.80
N THR A 276 5.91 -19.62 16.96
CA THR A 276 4.96 -18.54 17.25
C THR A 276 5.64 -17.17 17.23
N ALA A 277 6.81 -17.04 17.86
CA ALA A 277 7.62 -15.84 17.88
C ALA A 277 8.08 -15.48 16.46
N ARG A 278 8.56 -16.45 15.68
CA ARG A 278 8.92 -16.24 14.26
C ARG A 278 7.73 -15.78 13.43
N ARG A 279 6.52 -16.33 13.65
CA ARG A 279 5.29 -15.85 13.00
C ARG A 279 5.00 -14.39 13.38
N MET A 280 5.03 -14.04 14.66
CA MET A 280 4.78 -12.66 15.12
C MET A 280 5.82 -11.69 14.56
N VAL A 281 7.09 -12.05 14.57
CA VAL A 281 8.18 -11.27 13.95
C VAL A 281 7.94 -11.09 12.46
N LYS A 282 7.57 -12.16 11.74
CA LYS A 282 7.27 -12.09 10.30
C LYS A 282 6.06 -11.19 10.04
N THR A 283 4.99 -11.29 10.82
CA THR A 283 3.83 -10.40 10.71
C THR A 283 4.19 -8.95 11.02
N ALA A 284 4.99 -8.69 12.05
CA ALA A 284 5.44 -7.34 12.39
C ALA A 284 6.33 -6.76 11.29
N GLN A 285 7.31 -7.52 10.78
CA GLN A 285 8.17 -7.13 9.67
C GLN A 285 7.35 -6.86 8.40
N GLN A 286 6.35 -7.70 8.11
CA GLN A 286 5.40 -7.46 7.03
C GLN A 286 4.64 -6.16 7.25
N THR A 287 3.94 -6.00 8.39
CA THR A 287 3.17 -4.80 8.71
C THR A 287 4.03 -3.53 8.68
N SER A 288 5.27 -3.57 9.17
CA SER A 288 6.20 -2.44 9.12
C SER A 288 6.66 -2.13 7.70
N ALA A 289 6.88 -3.14 6.86
CA ALA A 289 7.16 -2.96 5.44
C ALA A 289 5.96 -2.37 4.68
N PHE A 290 4.73 -2.65 5.13
CA PHE A 290 3.48 -2.08 4.62
C PHE A 290 3.07 -0.74 5.30
N SER A 291 3.72 -0.33 6.39
CA SER A 291 3.40 0.90 7.14
C SER A 291 4.22 2.09 6.66
N ASN A 292 4.10 2.39 5.38
CA ASN A 292 4.82 3.46 4.68
C ASN A 292 3.95 4.72 4.46
N GLY A 293 2.96 4.96 5.33
CA GLY A 293 2.03 6.10 5.22
C GLY A 293 0.99 5.96 4.10
N GLN A 294 0.78 4.74 3.59
CA GLN A 294 -0.22 4.45 2.54
C GLN A 294 -1.64 4.83 2.97
N VAL A 295 -2.33 5.57 2.11
CA VAL A 295 -3.80 5.74 2.19
C VAL A 295 -4.43 4.59 1.40
N VAL A 296 -4.98 3.63 2.12
CA VAL A 296 -5.76 2.53 1.52
C VAL A 296 -7.17 3.06 1.24
N PRO A 297 -7.66 3.11 -0.01
CA PRO A 297 -9.06 3.42 -0.27
C PRO A 297 -9.91 2.27 0.28
N GLN A 298 -10.57 2.51 1.41
CA GLN A 298 -11.50 1.56 2.00
C GLN A 298 -12.75 1.48 1.12
N THR A 299 -13.12 0.28 0.68
CA THR A 299 -14.44 0.07 0.10
C THR A 299 -15.47 0.25 1.21
N ILE A 300 -16.17 1.39 1.22
CA ILE A 300 -17.33 1.58 2.07
C ILE A 300 -18.41 0.64 1.51
N LYS A 301 -18.69 -0.46 2.23
CA LYS A 301 -19.84 -1.31 1.93
C LYS A 301 -21.07 -0.43 1.89
N ASN A 302 -21.95 -0.63 0.91
CA ASN A 302 -23.21 0.09 0.89
C ASN A 302 -23.99 -0.25 2.17
N LYS A 303 -24.24 0.75 3.02
CA LYS A 303 -24.99 0.60 4.27
C LYS A 303 -26.34 1.24 4.06
N ASN A 304 -27.27 0.50 3.47
CA ASN A 304 -28.63 0.98 3.33
C ASN A 304 -29.27 1.11 4.72
N ASN A 305 -30.05 2.17 4.88
CA ASN A 305 -30.95 2.35 6.01
C ASN A 305 -32.31 1.77 5.61
N ALA A 306 -32.80 0.78 6.35
CA ALA A 306 -34.08 0.14 6.07
C ALA A 306 -35.29 0.82 6.76
N PHE A 307 -35.05 1.87 7.56
CA PHE A 307 -36.11 2.62 8.24
C PHE A 307 -36.72 3.67 7.29
N GLU A 308 -38.05 3.85 7.38
CA GLU A 308 -38.81 4.75 6.50
C GLU A 308 -38.61 6.23 6.87
N SER A 309 -38.28 6.51 8.13
CA SER A 309 -38.02 7.87 8.63
C SER A 309 -36.99 7.90 9.76
N GLU A 310 -36.44 9.09 10.03
CA GLU A 310 -35.56 9.32 11.17
C GLU A 310 -36.28 9.09 12.51
N ASP A 311 -37.54 9.52 12.66
CA ASP A 311 -38.33 9.35 13.87
C ASP A 311 -38.60 7.88 14.20
N GLU A 312 -38.90 7.07 13.17
CA GLU A 312 -39.03 5.61 13.31
C GLU A 312 -37.72 5.00 13.80
N PHE A 313 -36.59 5.42 13.20
CA PHE A 313 -35.29 4.88 13.57
C PHE A 313 -34.89 5.28 15.00
N VAL A 314 -35.11 6.54 15.40
CA VAL A 314 -34.91 7.01 16.77
C VAL A 314 -35.77 6.22 17.75
N SER A 315 -37.04 5.97 17.42
CA SER A 315 -37.95 5.17 18.26
C SER A 315 -37.44 3.74 18.40
N TYR A 316 -36.95 3.14 17.32
CA TYR A 316 -36.37 1.81 17.35
C TYR A 316 -35.11 1.77 18.23
N VAL A 317 -34.18 2.72 18.08
CA VAL A 317 -32.96 2.80 18.90
C VAL A 317 -33.29 3.02 20.38
N LYS A 318 -34.27 3.88 20.71
CA LYS A 318 -34.77 4.04 22.08
C LYS A 318 -35.28 2.71 22.64
N SER A 319 -36.08 1.98 21.87
CA SER A 319 -36.57 0.66 22.28
C SER A 319 -35.45 -0.35 22.53
N LEU A 320 -34.32 -0.26 21.81
CA LEU A 320 -33.15 -1.09 22.06
C LEU A 320 -32.49 -0.72 23.40
N ILE A 321 -32.29 0.58 23.67
CA ILE A 321 -31.71 1.05 24.93
C ILE A 321 -32.57 0.61 26.12
N GLU A 322 -33.89 0.74 26.00
CA GLU A 322 -34.85 0.30 27.02
C GLU A 322 -34.81 -1.21 27.24
N LYS A 323 -34.85 -2.02 26.16
CA LYS A 323 -34.75 -3.49 26.24
C LYS A 323 -33.42 -3.97 26.81
N GLN A 324 -32.36 -3.18 26.63
CA GLN A 324 -31.04 -3.44 27.17
C GLN A 324 -30.84 -2.86 28.58
N GLU A 325 -31.87 -2.24 29.15
CA GLU A 325 -31.84 -1.64 30.49
C GLU A 325 -30.73 -0.58 30.64
N GLY A 326 -30.41 0.13 29.56
CA GLY A 326 -29.31 1.11 29.54
C GLY A 326 -27.92 0.48 29.64
N LEU A 327 -27.78 -0.83 29.40
CA LEU A 327 -26.51 -1.55 29.39
C LEU A 327 -26.03 -1.83 27.96
N CYS A 328 -24.71 -1.94 27.80
CA CYS A 328 -24.09 -2.35 26.55
C CYS A 328 -24.40 -3.83 26.26
N ALA A 329 -24.84 -4.12 25.03
CA ALA A 329 -25.32 -5.45 24.63
C ALA A 329 -24.22 -6.54 24.55
N ILE A 330 -22.94 -6.14 24.59
CA ILE A 330 -21.79 -7.05 24.49
C ILE A 330 -21.10 -7.15 25.83
N SER A 331 -20.53 -6.05 26.31
CA SER A 331 -20.05 -5.97 27.69
C SER A 331 -21.23 -5.46 28.51
N GLY A 332 -21.83 -6.06 29.54
CA GLY A 332 -22.98 -5.46 30.26
C GLY A 332 -22.66 -4.20 31.09
N LEU A 333 -21.78 -3.32 30.62
CA LEU A 333 -21.42 -2.05 31.24
C LEU A 333 -22.53 -1.01 31.02
N PRO A 334 -22.70 -0.05 31.94
CA PRO A 334 -23.64 1.05 31.75
C PRO A 334 -23.29 1.90 30.52
N LEU A 335 -24.31 2.22 29.73
CA LEU A 335 -24.23 3.19 28.64
C LEU A 335 -24.30 4.61 29.19
N GLN A 336 -23.63 5.54 28.52
CA GLN A 336 -23.70 6.96 28.86
C GLN A 336 -24.39 7.75 27.75
N SER A 337 -25.19 8.74 28.15
CA SER A 337 -25.88 9.64 27.22
C SER A 337 -24.96 10.78 26.77
N ASP A 338 -25.34 11.45 25.68
CA ASP A 338 -24.57 12.59 25.16
C ASP A 338 -24.67 13.86 26.01
N ILE A 339 -25.64 13.92 26.93
CA ILE A 339 -25.94 15.09 27.78
C ILE A 339 -25.17 15.01 29.11
N ASP A 340 -24.67 13.83 29.49
CA ASP A 340 -23.88 13.62 30.71
C ASP A 340 -22.46 14.19 30.52
N GLY A 341 -22.34 15.52 30.64
CA GLY A 341 -21.18 16.33 30.25
C GLY A 341 -19.87 16.12 31.03
N GLN A 342 -19.73 15.04 31.82
CA GLN A 342 -18.53 14.75 32.61
C GLN A 342 -18.24 13.25 32.74
N VAL A 343 -18.29 12.50 31.64
CA VAL A 343 -17.85 11.10 31.70
C VAL A 343 -17.22 10.64 30.37
N ASN A 344 -16.33 9.65 30.51
CA ASN A 344 -15.42 9.14 29.48
C ASN A 344 -16.11 8.92 28.12
N ASP A 345 -15.66 9.62 27.07
CA ASP A 345 -16.22 9.52 25.69
C ASP A 345 -16.30 8.07 25.18
N GLU A 346 -15.42 7.21 25.67
CA GLU A 346 -15.37 5.78 25.35
C GLU A 346 -16.60 4.99 25.86
N MET A 347 -17.27 5.49 26.89
CA MET A 347 -18.43 4.87 27.53
C MET A 347 -19.77 5.33 26.94
N ARG A 348 -19.75 6.31 26.02
CA ARG A 348 -20.96 6.78 25.32
C ARG A 348 -21.65 5.67 24.54
N ALA A 349 -22.98 5.75 24.49
CA ALA A 349 -23.78 4.87 23.67
C ALA A 349 -23.39 4.98 22.19
N SER A 350 -23.24 3.83 21.54
CA SER A 350 -22.86 3.71 20.14
C SER A 350 -23.69 2.62 19.48
N LEU A 351 -24.17 2.88 18.27
CA LEU A 351 -24.97 1.92 17.52
C LEU A 351 -24.05 0.92 16.78
N ASP A 352 -24.19 -0.36 17.08
CA ASP A 352 -23.44 -1.45 16.47
C ASP A 352 -24.34 -2.38 15.64
N ARG A 353 -23.77 -2.94 14.58
CA ARG A 353 -24.41 -3.97 13.76
C ARG A 353 -23.98 -5.34 14.27
N ILE A 354 -24.94 -6.18 14.64
CA ILE A 354 -24.71 -7.55 15.09
C ILE A 354 -23.98 -8.33 13.98
N ASN A 355 -24.50 -8.26 12.75
CA ASN A 355 -23.81 -8.69 11.55
C ASN A 355 -23.16 -7.49 10.85
N SER A 356 -21.83 -7.39 10.94
CA SER A 356 -21.02 -6.33 10.32
C SER A 356 -21.10 -6.29 8.79
N ASP A 357 -21.53 -7.39 8.16
CA ASP A 357 -21.77 -7.49 6.71
C ASP A 357 -23.19 -7.05 6.31
N GLY A 358 -24.12 -6.94 7.26
CA GLY A 358 -25.50 -6.51 7.04
C GLY A 358 -25.73 -4.99 7.11
N HIS A 359 -27.00 -4.60 7.03
CA HIS A 359 -27.47 -3.20 6.97
C HIS A 359 -27.98 -2.68 8.32
N TYR A 360 -28.38 -1.40 8.36
CA TYR A 360 -29.09 -0.83 9.51
C TYR A 360 -30.57 -1.18 9.39
N GLU A 361 -30.93 -2.30 9.99
CA GLU A 361 -32.27 -2.88 9.90
C GLU A 361 -32.69 -3.49 11.24
N VAL A 362 -34.02 -3.64 11.40
CA VAL A 362 -34.62 -4.26 12.57
C VAL A 362 -34.04 -5.67 12.77
N GLY A 363 -33.64 -5.98 14.00
CA GLY A 363 -33.04 -7.27 14.36
C GLY A 363 -31.53 -7.39 14.10
N ASN A 364 -30.90 -6.49 13.35
CA ASN A 364 -29.44 -6.50 13.12
C ASN A 364 -28.68 -5.41 13.93
N LEU A 365 -29.36 -4.71 14.84
CA LEU A 365 -28.79 -3.59 15.58
C LEU A 365 -28.81 -3.83 17.08
N GLN A 366 -27.79 -3.33 17.77
CA GLN A 366 -27.65 -3.33 19.22
C GLN A 366 -26.94 -2.05 19.67
N VAL A 367 -27.14 -1.62 20.91
CA VAL A 367 -26.44 -0.46 21.47
C VAL A 367 -25.32 -0.93 22.39
N VAL A 368 -24.12 -0.37 22.20
CA VAL A 368 -22.91 -0.76 22.94
C VAL A 368 -22.12 0.48 23.37
N CYS A 369 -21.16 0.34 24.28
CA CYS A 369 -20.22 1.42 24.56
C CYS A 369 -19.34 1.69 23.32
N ARG A 370 -18.93 2.95 23.12
CA ARG A 370 -18.10 3.37 21.99
C ARG A 370 -16.79 2.58 21.87
N PHE A 371 -16.10 2.31 22.97
CA PHE A 371 -14.87 1.51 22.93
C PHE A 371 -15.12 0.07 22.50
N ILE A 372 -16.24 -0.51 22.90
CA ILE A 372 -16.64 -1.87 22.55
C ILE A 372 -16.94 -1.97 21.06
N ASN A 373 -17.63 -0.98 20.49
CA ASN A 373 -17.86 -0.89 19.05
C ASN A 373 -16.53 -0.83 18.27
N ARG A 374 -15.58 0.00 18.74
CA ARG A 374 -14.24 0.10 18.15
C ARG A 374 -13.47 -1.21 18.24
N TRP A 375 -13.52 -1.89 19.39
CA TRP A 375 -12.81 -3.16 19.61
C TRP A 375 -13.38 -4.30 18.77
N LYS A 376 -14.71 -4.40 18.67
CA LYS A 376 -15.36 -5.37 17.80
C LYS A 376 -15.04 -5.10 16.33
N GLY A 377 -15.06 -3.84 15.89
CA GLY A 377 -14.74 -3.48 14.51
C GLY A 377 -15.59 -4.24 13.49
N SER A 378 -14.95 -5.02 12.63
CA SER A 378 -15.62 -5.88 11.65
C SER A 378 -15.78 -7.35 12.09
N ASP A 379 -15.34 -7.71 13.29
CA ASP A 379 -15.34 -9.10 13.76
C ASP A 379 -16.77 -9.62 13.97
N GLN A 380 -16.88 -10.95 13.99
CA GLN A 380 -18.15 -11.63 14.25
C GLN A 380 -18.59 -11.42 15.70
N ASN A 381 -19.84 -11.00 15.89
CA ASN A 381 -20.37 -10.63 17.21
C ASN A 381 -20.30 -11.75 18.25
N SER A 382 -20.59 -13.00 17.86
CA SER A 382 -20.52 -14.17 18.76
C SER A 382 -19.10 -14.44 19.23
N GLN A 383 -18.13 -14.43 18.31
CA GLN A 383 -16.71 -14.61 18.64
C GLN A 383 -16.21 -13.51 19.56
N PHE A 384 -16.59 -12.26 19.30
CA PHE A 384 -16.17 -11.14 20.14
C PHE A 384 -16.78 -11.23 21.55
N LYS A 385 -18.05 -11.64 21.69
CA LYS A 385 -18.68 -11.89 22.98
C LYS A 385 -17.93 -12.96 23.79
N GLU A 386 -17.48 -14.03 23.14
CA GLU A 386 -16.67 -15.08 23.78
C GLU A 386 -15.34 -14.52 24.33
N LEU A 387 -14.65 -13.70 23.54
CA LEU A 387 -13.40 -13.07 24.00
C LEU A 387 -13.61 -12.14 25.20
N ILE A 388 -14.74 -11.40 25.25
CA ILE A 388 -15.12 -10.58 26.40
C ILE A 388 -15.43 -11.44 27.63
N HIS A 389 -16.05 -12.61 27.45
CA HIS A 389 -16.30 -13.55 28.53
C HIS A 389 -14.99 -14.05 29.14
N ILE A 390 -14.06 -14.54 28.30
CA ILE A 390 -12.71 -14.97 28.73
C ILE A 390 -12.00 -13.85 29.51
N LEU A 391 -12.08 -12.61 29.01
CA LEU A 391 -11.48 -11.46 29.69
C LEU A 391 -12.09 -11.26 31.08
N ARG A 392 -13.42 -11.30 31.21
CA ARG A 392 -14.08 -11.16 32.52
C ARG A 392 -13.71 -12.27 33.48
N GLU A 393 -13.69 -13.52 33.02
CA GLU A 393 -13.31 -14.65 33.86
C GLU A 393 -11.87 -14.52 34.34
N HIS A 394 -10.96 -14.08 33.49
CA HIS A 394 -9.58 -13.82 33.90
C HIS A 394 -9.52 -12.79 35.04
N TRP A 395 -10.17 -11.64 34.88
CA TRP A 395 -10.16 -10.56 35.89
C TRP A 395 -11.06 -10.80 37.10
N ALA A 396 -12.01 -11.73 37.04
CA ALA A 396 -12.80 -12.13 38.20
C ALA A 396 -12.02 -13.07 39.13
N ASN A 397 -11.01 -13.77 38.58
CA ASN A 397 -10.16 -14.72 39.29
C ASN A 397 -8.82 -14.12 39.76
N HIS A 398 -8.61 -12.82 39.56
CA HIS A 398 -7.46 -12.04 40.03
C HIS A 398 -7.98 -10.85 40.83
#